data_AF-A0A2M7ZGB6-F1
#
_entry.id   AF-A0A2M7ZGB6-F1
#
_cell.length_a   1.000
_cell.length_b   1.000
_cell.length_c   1.000
_cell.angle_alpha   90.00
_cell.angle_beta   90.00
_cell.angle_gamma   90.00
#
_symmetry.space_group_name_H-M   'P 1'
#
loop_
_entity.id
_entity.type
_entity.pdbx_description
1 polymer ?
#
loop_
_entity_poly.entity_id
_entity_poly.type
_entity_poly.pdbx_seq_one_letter_code
_entity_poly.pdbx_strand_id
1 'polypeptide(L)' 'MSKKDIHTQSKAWNSVCPLDGEKVNPKGKTSEFKGKKIGFCCDDCKIAFDKTPEKYLKNISKDGKKFLSKK' A
#
# COMPACT_ATOMS: atom_id res chain seq x y z
N MET A 1 11.21 -14.64 26.87
CA MET A 1 12.09 -14.67 25.68
C MET A 1 11.19 -14.43 24.46
N SER A 2 11.20 -13.25 23.82
CA SER A 2 12.02 -12.98 22.62
C SER A 2 11.71 -13.99 21.50
N LYS A 3 10.99 -13.70 20.40
CA LYS A 3 10.92 -12.49 19.59
C LYS A 3 9.71 -12.59 18.65
N LYS A 4 9.09 -11.44 18.39
CA LYS A 4 8.58 -11.00 17.07
C LYS A 4 7.08 -10.94 16.81
N ASP A 5 6.30 -10.49 17.79
CA ASP A 5 5.15 -9.60 17.51
C ASP A 5 5.66 -8.19 17.14
N ILE A 6 6.57 -8.13 16.17
CA ILE A 6 6.93 -6.88 15.53
C ILE A 6 6.21 -6.93 14.19
N HIS A 7 4.90 -6.68 14.24
CA HIS A 7 4.26 -5.97 13.13
C HIS A 7 4.91 -4.58 13.12
N THR A 8 6.10 -4.50 12.52
CA THR A 8 6.88 -3.29 12.38
C THR A 8 6.01 -2.29 11.64
N GLN A 9 5.39 -1.39 12.39
CA GLN A 9 4.64 -0.24 11.90
C GLN A 9 5.59 0.79 11.27
N SER A 10 6.32 0.42 10.21
CA SER A 10 7.03 1.41 9.39
C SER A 10 6.06 2.06 8.40
N LYS A 11 5.05 2.70 9.00
CA LYS A 11 4.22 3.82 8.54
C LYS A 11 4.01 3.91 7.03
N ALA A 12 3.50 2.84 6.43
CA ALA A 12 2.71 2.96 5.21
C ALA A 12 1.42 3.72 5.58
N TRP A 13 1.11 4.78 4.84
CA TRP A 13 -0.13 5.55 4.95
C TRP A 13 -1.36 4.69 4.64
N ASN A 14 -1.22 3.66 3.80
CA ASN A 14 -2.26 2.70 3.49
C ASN A 14 -2.10 1.40 4.29
N SER A 15 -3.23 0.80 4.62
CA SER A 15 -3.33 -0.55 5.18
C SER A 15 -3.80 -1.58 4.14
N VAL A 16 -4.33 -1.11 3.01
CA VAL A 16 -4.73 -1.94 1.87
C VAL A 16 -3.94 -1.58 0.61
N CYS A 17 -3.59 -2.59 -0.18
CA CYS A 17 -2.85 -2.48 -1.43
C CYS A 17 -3.72 -1.73 -2.44
N PRO A 18 -3.20 -0.67 -3.09
CA PRO A 18 -4.01 0.16 -3.99
C PRO A 18 -4.34 -0.55 -5.32
N LEU A 19 -3.76 -1.72 -5.56
CA LEU A 19 -3.98 -2.52 -6.77
C LEU A 19 -5.17 -3.45 -6.66
N ASP A 20 -5.17 -4.28 -5.61
CA ASP A 20 -6.15 -5.35 -5.44
C ASP A 20 -7.02 -5.17 -4.19
N GLY A 21 -6.70 -4.20 -3.33
CA GLY A 21 -7.42 -3.98 -2.06
C GLY A 21 -7.04 -4.95 -0.94
N GLU A 22 -6.10 -5.86 -1.17
CA GLU A 22 -5.57 -6.79 -0.15
C GLU A 22 -4.78 -6.09 0.96
N LYS A 23 -4.50 -6.76 2.08
CA LYS A 23 -3.67 -6.17 3.15
C LYS A 23 -2.25 -5.88 2.67
N VAL A 24 -1.73 -4.70 2.99
CA VAL A 24 -0.31 -4.39 2.76
C VAL A 24 0.56 -5.28 3.63
N ASN A 25 1.66 -5.76 3.06
CA ASN A 25 2.59 -6.59 3.82
C ASN A 25 3.56 -5.66 4.60
N PRO A 26 3.68 -5.76 5.93
CA PRO A 26 4.63 -4.96 6.70
C PRO A 26 6.10 -5.28 6.37
N LYS A 27 6.37 -6.44 5.76
CA LYS A 27 7.68 -6.80 5.18
C LYS A 27 7.80 -6.41 3.69
N GLY A 28 6.70 -5.96 3.08
CA GLY A 28 6.64 -5.59 1.67
C GLY A 28 7.32 -4.26 1.39
N LYS A 29 7.50 -3.97 0.10
CA LYS A 29 8.03 -2.68 -0.36
C LYS A 29 7.04 -1.57 -0.07
N THR A 30 7.55 -0.42 0.36
CA THR A 30 6.81 0.85 0.40
C THR A 30 7.37 1.80 -0.64
N SER A 31 6.52 2.53 -1.36
CA SER A 31 6.91 3.59 -2.30
C SER A 31 6.40 4.93 -1.81
N GLU A 32 7.20 5.98 -1.89
CA GLU A 32 6.75 7.33 -1.54
C GLU A 32 6.09 7.99 -2.74
N PHE A 33 4.85 8.46 -2.59
CA PHE A 33 4.10 9.10 -3.65
C PHE A 33 3.28 10.26 -3.10
N LYS A 34 3.42 11.45 -3.70
CA LYS A 34 2.77 12.70 -3.24
C LYS A 34 3.00 12.98 -1.74
N GLY A 35 4.22 12.72 -1.25
CA GLY A 35 4.59 12.89 0.16
C GLY A 35 3.91 11.90 1.12
N LYS A 36 3.28 10.83 0.59
CA LYS A 36 2.68 9.75 1.37
C LYS A 36 3.43 8.45 1.08
N LYS A 37 3.71 7.68 2.13
CA LYS A 37 4.38 6.38 2.01
C LYS A 37 3.35 5.30 1.71
N ILE A 38 3.32 4.75 0.51
CA ILE A 38 2.37 3.71 0.08
C ILE A 38 3.01 2.34 0.24
N GLY A 39 2.50 1.51 1.13
CA GLY A 39 2.85 0.09 1.25
C GLY A 39 2.18 -0.78 0.20
N PHE A 40 2.90 -1.82 -0.20
CA PHE A 40 2.43 -2.80 -1.18
C PHE A 40 2.56 -4.22 -0.60
N CYS A 41 1.77 -5.16 -1.11
CA CYS A 41 1.93 -6.56 -0.71
C CYS A 41 3.16 -7.23 -1.36
N CYS A 42 3.53 -6.82 -2.59
CA CYS A 42 4.61 -7.41 -3.41
C CYS A 42 5.37 -6.35 -4.26
N ASP A 43 6.48 -6.73 -4.86
CA ASP A 43 7.23 -5.89 -5.81
C ASP A 43 6.44 -5.58 -7.08
N ASP A 44 5.66 -6.53 -7.61
CA ASP A 44 4.74 -6.31 -8.75
C ASP A 44 3.75 -5.17 -8.49
N CYS A 45 3.27 -5.09 -7.25
CA CYS A 45 2.37 -4.03 -6.83
C CYS A 45 3.05 -2.66 -6.94
N LYS A 46 4.34 -2.56 -6.54
CA LYS A 46 5.11 -1.32 -6.74
C LYS A 46 5.26 -0.99 -8.23
N ILE A 47 5.58 -1.98 -9.08
CA ILE A 47 5.79 -1.76 -10.53
C ILE A 47 4.50 -1.26 -11.19
N ALA A 48 3.38 -1.92 -10.93
CA ALA A 48 2.11 -1.52 -11.50
C ALA A 48 1.68 -0.15 -10.95
N PHE A 49 1.88 0.12 -9.65
CA PHE A 49 1.67 1.46 -9.10
C PHE A 49 2.55 2.51 -9.78
N ASP A 50 3.83 2.24 -10.07
CA ASP A 50 4.73 3.17 -10.76
C ASP A 50 4.26 3.46 -12.19
N LYS A 51 3.71 2.46 -12.88
CA LYS A 51 3.14 2.61 -14.23
C LYS A 51 1.90 3.49 -14.25
N THR A 52 0.99 3.36 -13.27
CA THR A 52 -0.29 4.11 -13.27
C THR A 52 -0.74 4.56 -11.88
N PRO A 53 0.08 5.35 -11.16
CA PRO A 53 -0.15 5.67 -9.75
C PRO A 53 -1.43 6.49 -9.58
N GLU A 54 -1.78 7.31 -10.57
CA GLU A 54 -3.01 8.10 -10.58
C GLU A 54 -4.27 7.25 -10.71
N LYS A 55 -4.24 6.17 -11.51
CA LYS A 55 -5.38 5.24 -11.61
C LYS A 55 -5.57 4.49 -10.31
N TYR A 56 -4.47 3.97 -9.75
CA TYR A 56 -4.53 3.27 -8.49
C TYR A 56 -5.01 4.18 -7.37
N LEU A 57 -4.49 5.41 -7.24
CA LEU A 57 -4.97 6.40 -6.27
C LEU A 57 -6.42 6.87 -6.49
N LYS A 58 -7.01 6.69 -7.68
CA LYS A 58 -8.45 6.89 -7.88
C LYS A 58 -9.25 5.67 -7.42
N ASN A 59 -8.67 4.48 -7.51
CA ASN A 59 -9.23 3.22 -7.04
C ASN A 59 -9.07 3.02 -5.52
N ILE A 60 -8.40 3.91 -4.79
CA ILE A 60 -8.23 3.85 -3.33
C ILE A 60 -8.37 5.24 -2.72
N SER A 61 -8.96 5.33 -1.53
CA SER A 61 -9.18 6.61 -0.85
C SER A 61 -7.88 7.35 -0.52
N LYS A 62 -7.95 8.67 -0.35
CA LYS A 62 -6.87 9.54 0.16
C LYS A 62 -6.39 9.21 1.59
N ASP A 63 -6.96 8.18 2.21
CA ASP A 63 -6.50 7.59 3.47
C ASP A 63 -5.86 6.20 3.30
N GLY A 64 -5.79 5.63 2.09
CA GLY A 64 -5.12 4.36 1.88
C GLY A 64 -5.79 3.14 2.55
N LYS A 65 -6.97 3.33 3.12
CA LYS A 65 -7.67 2.32 3.93
C LYS A 65 -8.91 1.74 3.24
N LYS A 66 -9.30 2.30 2.09
CA LYS A 66 -10.54 1.90 1.41
C LYS A 66 -10.33 1.87 -0.09
N PHE A 67 -10.47 0.69 -0.68
CA PHE A 67 -10.52 0.51 -2.13
C PHE A 67 -11.88 1.01 -2.63
N LEU A 68 -11.85 1.93 -3.58
CA LEU A 68 -12.96 2.69 -4.16
C LEU A 68 -13.22 2.30 -5.62
N SER A 69 -12.58 1.27 -6.18
CA SER A 69 -12.85 0.86 -7.57
C SER A 69 -14.30 0.38 -7.71
N LYS A 70 -15.19 1.32 -7.98
CA LYS A 70 -16.59 1.09 -8.27
C LYS A 70 -16.85 1.74 -9.61
N LYS A 71 -16.78 0.92 -10.65
CA LYS A 71 -17.66 1.07 -11.80
C LYS A 71 -18.22 -0.30 -12.13
#